data_AF-X5PE33-F1
#
_entry.id   AF-X5PE33-F1
#
_cell.length_a   1.000
_cell.length_b   1.000
_cell.length_c   1.000
_cell.angle_alpha   90.00
_cell.angle_beta   90.00
_cell.angle_gamma   90.00
#
_symmetry.space_group_name_H-M   'P 1'
#
loop_
_entity.id
_entity.type
_entity.pdbx_description
1 polymer ?
#
loop_
_entity_poly.entity_id
_entity_poly.type
_entity_poly.pdbx_seq_one_letter_code
_entity_poly.pdbx_strand_id
1 'polypeptide(L)'
;MDVIEPVAKGEFGGDVLHRVVGPAGQPCGAILWESKRTKNWSQGWLGKLRGDQRAAKADIALMVSEALPPGVETFDLVDGVYVAHPKCAIPIAIMLRQSLIELANSRLAQDGQATKMEQVYGYLTGPRFRHRVEAIVEKFSDMQEDLAKERKATTRLWAKREAQIQVVIEATVGMYGDLQGIAGKVMQEIEGLDVLAIEASWPETE
;
A
#
# COMPACT_ATOMS: atom_id res chain seq x y z
N MET A 1 -0.56 -33.80 1.89
CA MET A 1 -1.16 -32.85 0.93
C MET A 1 -1.98 -31.87 1.76
N ASP A 2 -1.96 -30.58 1.41
CA ASP A 2 -2.77 -29.59 2.13
C ASP A 2 -4.27 -29.87 1.97
N VAL A 3 -5.04 -29.40 2.94
CA VAL A 3 -6.49 -29.54 2.94
C VAL A 3 -7.10 -28.15 2.81
N ILE A 4 -7.91 -27.94 1.77
CA ILE A 4 -8.55 -26.66 1.46
C ILE A 4 -10.04 -26.87 1.55
N GLU A 5 -10.68 -26.23 2.53
CA GLU A 5 -12.08 -26.43 2.87
C GLU A 5 -12.83 -25.10 2.71
N PRO A 6 -13.96 -25.08 1.97
CA PRO A 6 -14.83 -23.91 2.00
C PRO A 6 -15.39 -23.75 3.42
N VAL A 7 -15.47 -22.51 3.89
CA VAL A 7 -16.13 -22.22 5.16
C VAL A 7 -17.65 -22.21 4.92
N ALA A 8 -18.41 -22.97 5.73
CA ALA A 8 -19.85 -23.07 5.53
C ALA A 8 -20.54 -21.74 5.84
N LYS A 9 -21.58 -21.41 5.05
CA LYS A 9 -22.39 -20.21 5.27
C LYS A 9 -22.99 -20.24 6.68
N GLY A 10 -22.57 -19.31 7.53
CA GLY A 10 -23.08 -19.15 8.90
C GLY A 10 -22.14 -19.61 10.03
N GLU A 11 -20.97 -20.16 9.74
CA GLU A 11 -20.00 -20.57 10.78
C GLU A 11 -19.05 -19.44 11.19
N PHE A 12 -18.31 -18.87 10.23
CA PHE A 12 -17.49 -17.67 10.38
C PHE A 12 -17.29 -17.03 9.00
N GLY A 13 -16.92 -15.75 8.96
CA GLY A 13 -17.03 -14.93 7.77
C GLY A 13 -15.98 -15.09 6.68
N GLY A 14 -15.02 -16.01 6.83
CA GLY A 14 -14.00 -16.31 5.81
C GLY A 14 -14.56 -17.12 4.63
N ASP A 15 -13.90 -17.08 3.48
CA ASP A 15 -14.29 -17.87 2.30
C ASP A 15 -13.72 -19.29 2.32
N VAL A 16 -12.45 -19.43 2.70
CA VAL A 16 -11.70 -20.69 2.60
C VAL A 16 -10.76 -20.87 3.78
N LEU A 17 -10.80 -22.05 4.40
CA LEU A 17 -9.81 -22.47 5.38
C LEU A 17 -8.80 -23.41 4.72
N HIS A 18 -7.54 -23.00 4.70
CA HIS A 18 -6.45 -23.75 4.10
C HIS A 18 -5.56 -24.30 5.21
N ARG A 19 -5.67 -25.60 5.49
CA ARG A 19 -4.82 -26.32 6.44
C ARG A 19 -3.55 -26.79 5.73
N VAL A 20 -2.42 -26.31 6.23
CA VAL A 20 -1.11 -26.59 5.68
C VAL A 20 -0.55 -27.87 6.28
N VAL A 21 -0.18 -28.80 5.42
CA VAL A 21 0.42 -30.09 5.79
C VAL A 21 1.83 -30.14 5.24
N GLY A 22 2.79 -30.37 6.13
CA GLY A 22 4.20 -30.47 5.79
C GLY A 22 4.51 -31.70 4.92
N PRO A 23 5.71 -31.77 4.33
CA PRO A 23 6.10 -32.88 3.46
C PRO A 23 6.07 -34.26 4.13
N ALA A 24 6.28 -34.34 5.44
CA ALA A 24 6.21 -35.59 6.21
C ALA A 24 4.79 -35.89 6.75
N GLY A 25 3.77 -35.15 6.29
CA GLY A 25 2.38 -35.36 6.68
C GLY A 25 1.97 -34.68 7.99
N GLN A 26 2.87 -33.94 8.64
CA GLN A 26 2.61 -33.24 9.89
C GLN A 26 1.74 -31.98 9.66
N PRO A 27 0.82 -31.65 10.58
CA PRO A 27 0.09 -30.38 10.54
C PRO A 27 1.04 -29.21 10.83
N CYS A 28 1.04 -28.19 9.99
CA CYS A 28 1.94 -27.03 10.11
C CYS A 28 1.24 -25.71 10.45
N GLY A 29 -0.09 -25.68 10.37
CA GLY A 29 -0.92 -24.51 10.68
C GLY A 29 -2.04 -24.34 9.68
N ALA A 30 -2.77 -23.23 9.78
CA ALA A 30 -3.84 -22.89 8.85
C ALA A 30 -3.86 -21.41 8.46
N ILE A 31 -4.27 -21.17 7.21
CA ILE A 31 -4.49 -19.84 6.64
C ILE A 31 -5.99 -19.69 6.42
N LEU A 32 -6.60 -18.66 7.01
CA LEU A 32 -7.96 -18.25 6.71
C LEU A 32 -7.93 -17.22 5.58
N TRP A 33 -8.69 -17.50 4.52
CA TRP A 33 -8.76 -16.67 3.34
C TRP A 33 -10.07 -15.92 3.27
N GLU A 34 -9.99 -14.66 2.87
CA GLU A 34 -11.14 -13.82 2.54
C GLU A 34 -10.88 -13.11 1.21
N SER A 35 -11.83 -13.15 0.28
CA SER A 35 -11.77 -12.46 -0.99
C SER A 35 -12.81 -11.34 -1.05
N LYS A 36 -12.34 -10.09 -1.21
CA LYS A 36 -13.19 -8.91 -1.42
C LYS A 36 -13.09 -8.41 -2.85
N ARG A 37 -14.21 -8.49 -3.59
CA ARG A 37 -14.35 -7.94 -4.94
C ARG A 37 -15.21 -6.68 -4.90
N THR A 38 -14.63 -5.60 -4.41
CA THR A 38 -15.32 -4.33 -4.14
C THR A 38 -14.41 -3.16 -4.49
N LYS A 39 -15.00 -2.05 -4.93
CA LYS A 39 -14.28 -0.84 -5.36
C LYS A 39 -13.76 0.02 -4.20
N ASN A 40 -14.37 -0.07 -3.02
CA ASN A 40 -14.04 0.76 -1.86
C ASN A 40 -13.55 -0.13 -0.73
N TRP A 41 -12.41 0.22 -0.13
CA TRP A 41 -11.91 -0.45 1.06
C TRP A 41 -12.78 -0.15 2.27
N SER A 42 -13.00 -1.13 3.14
CA SER A 42 -13.59 -0.92 4.46
C SER A 42 -12.65 -1.41 5.56
N GLN A 43 -12.25 -0.50 6.44
CA GLN A 43 -11.41 -0.86 7.60
C GLN A 43 -12.07 -1.88 8.52
N GLY A 44 -13.41 -1.92 8.55
CA GLY A 44 -14.17 -2.90 9.32
C GLY A 44 -13.91 -4.35 8.92
N TRP A 45 -13.43 -4.61 7.69
CA TRP A 45 -13.12 -5.97 7.25
C TRP A 45 -11.95 -6.59 8.01
N LEU A 46 -10.94 -5.81 8.38
CA LEU A 46 -9.78 -6.32 9.12
C LEU A 46 -10.19 -6.81 10.50
N GLY A 47 -10.99 -6.01 11.21
CA GLY A 47 -11.52 -6.37 12.52
C GLY A 47 -12.39 -7.61 12.49
N LYS A 48 -13.30 -7.70 11.50
CA LYS A 48 -14.14 -8.87 11.29
C LYS A 48 -13.31 -10.12 10.99
N LEU A 49 -12.39 -10.03 10.03
CA LEU A 49 -11.56 -11.17 9.60
C LEU A 49 -10.65 -11.70 10.72
N ARG A 50 -10.13 -10.83 11.60
CA ARG A 50 -9.40 -11.28 12.80
C ARG A 50 -10.31 -12.04 13.77
N GLY A 51 -11.58 -11.63 13.89
CA GLY A 51 -12.58 -12.38 14.66
C GLY A 51 -12.81 -13.76 14.07
N ASP A 52 -13.03 -13.82 12.76
CA ASP A 52 -13.23 -15.05 12.00
C ASP A 52 -12.00 -15.96 12.08
N GLN A 53 -10.79 -15.41 12.00
CA GLN A 53 -9.52 -16.13 12.15
C GLN A 53 -9.44 -16.84 13.51
N ARG A 54 -9.81 -16.15 14.60
CA ARG A 54 -9.82 -16.75 15.94
C ARG A 54 -10.86 -17.85 16.07
N ALA A 55 -12.06 -17.64 15.53
CA ALA A 55 -13.12 -18.64 15.53
C ALA A 55 -12.70 -19.90 14.74
N ALA A 56 -12.07 -19.71 13.59
CA ALA A 56 -11.53 -20.76 12.73
C ALA A 56 -10.27 -21.44 13.30
N LYS A 57 -9.67 -20.88 14.35
CA LYS A 57 -8.36 -21.28 14.91
C LYS A 57 -7.26 -21.29 13.84
N ALA A 58 -7.28 -20.32 12.94
CA ALA A 58 -6.27 -20.16 11.90
C ALA A 58 -5.07 -19.34 12.39
N ASP A 59 -3.87 -19.76 12.03
CA ASP A 59 -2.62 -19.08 12.40
C ASP A 59 -2.43 -17.76 11.65
N ILE A 60 -2.93 -17.70 10.40
CA ILE A 60 -2.76 -16.55 9.51
C ILE A 60 -4.11 -16.15 8.92
N ALA A 61 -4.40 -14.85 8.87
CA ALA A 61 -5.47 -14.28 8.08
C ALA A 61 -4.90 -13.63 6.81
N LEU A 62 -5.43 -14.03 5.65
CA LEU A 62 -5.08 -13.49 4.34
C LEU A 62 -6.33 -12.93 3.66
N MET A 63 -6.35 -11.62 3.44
CA MET A 63 -7.37 -10.91 2.70
C MET A 63 -6.86 -10.61 1.29
N VAL A 64 -7.59 -11.08 0.28
CA VAL A 64 -7.35 -10.78 -1.12
C VAL A 64 -8.38 -9.76 -1.57
N SER A 65 -7.96 -8.55 -1.97
CA SER A 65 -8.88 -7.46 -2.28
C SER A 65 -8.42 -6.55 -3.41
N GLU A 66 -9.32 -6.20 -4.33
CA GLU A 66 -9.05 -5.22 -5.39
C GLU A 66 -8.87 -3.80 -4.84
N ALA A 67 -9.72 -3.39 -3.89
CA ALA A 67 -9.49 -2.18 -3.12
C ALA A 67 -8.54 -2.48 -1.97
N LEU A 68 -7.51 -1.66 -1.76
CA LEU A 68 -6.52 -1.84 -0.70
C LEU A 68 -6.61 -0.68 0.32
N PRO A 69 -6.14 -0.89 1.57
CA PRO A 69 -6.07 0.20 2.54
C PRO A 69 -5.09 1.28 2.07
N PRO A 70 -5.24 2.53 2.54
CA PRO A 70 -4.30 3.61 2.24
C PRO A 70 -2.86 3.20 2.60
N GLY A 71 -1.92 3.46 1.69
CA GLY A 71 -0.50 3.13 1.87
C GLY A 71 -0.10 1.73 1.43
N VAL A 72 -1.04 0.86 1.05
CA VAL A 72 -0.74 -0.48 0.54
C VAL A 72 -1.03 -0.54 -0.95
N GLU A 73 0.02 -0.73 -1.76
CA GLU A 73 -0.10 -0.79 -3.22
C GLU A 73 -0.31 -2.20 -3.77
N THR A 74 0.23 -3.23 -3.10
CA THR A 74 0.19 -4.61 -3.62
C THR A 74 0.06 -5.64 -2.52
N PHE A 75 0.84 -5.52 -1.46
CA PHE A 75 0.80 -6.45 -0.34
C PHE A 75 1.39 -5.81 0.90
N ASP A 76 0.72 -5.99 2.04
CA ASP A 76 1.29 -5.61 3.33
C ASP A 76 0.61 -6.40 4.47
N LEU A 77 1.20 -6.34 5.66
CA LEU A 77 0.61 -6.81 6.91
C LEU A 77 -0.04 -5.62 7.63
N VAL A 78 -1.38 -5.52 7.55
CA VAL A 78 -2.14 -4.42 8.15
C VAL A 78 -2.93 -4.94 9.33
N ASP A 79 -2.68 -4.38 10.52
CA ASP A 79 -3.30 -4.78 11.77
C ASP A 79 -3.32 -6.31 11.99
N GLY A 80 -2.22 -6.99 11.67
CA GLY A 80 -2.09 -8.45 11.83
C GLY A 80 -2.84 -9.30 10.80
N VAL A 81 -3.39 -8.70 9.74
CA VAL A 81 -3.98 -9.39 8.59
C VAL A 81 -3.11 -9.13 7.37
N TYR A 82 -2.70 -10.17 6.67
CA TYR A 82 -2.04 -10.02 5.38
C TYR A 82 -3.07 -9.55 4.36
N VAL A 83 -2.85 -8.38 3.76
CA VAL A 83 -3.72 -7.83 2.72
C VAL A 83 -2.96 -7.86 1.40
N ALA A 84 -3.53 -8.51 0.40
CA ALA A 84 -2.91 -8.72 -0.90
C ALA A 84 -3.84 -8.31 -2.03
N HIS A 85 -3.28 -7.69 -3.06
CA HIS A 85 -3.98 -7.52 -4.33
C HIS A 85 -4.19 -8.91 -5.00
N PRO A 86 -5.30 -9.16 -5.72
CA PRO A 86 -5.55 -10.44 -6.39
C PRO A 86 -4.40 -10.91 -7.28
N LYS A 87 -3.68 -9.98 -7.93
CA LYS A 87 -2.52 -10.27 -8.79
C LYS A 87 -1.37 -10.99 -8.06
N CYS A 88 -1.23 -10.84 -6.74
CA CYS A 88 -0.16 -11.46 -5.95
C CYS A 88 -0.67 -12.52 -4.95
N ALA A 89 -1.96 -12.84 -4.94
CA ALA A 89 -2.56 -13.75 -3.96
C ALA A 89 -1.89 -15.14 -3.92
N ILE A 90 -1.69 -15.77 -5.09
CA ILE A 90 -1.07 -17.10 -5.20
C ILE A 90 0.38 -17.11 -4.70
N PRO A 91 1.30 -16.24 -5.19
CA PRO A 91 2.68 -16.26 -4.71
C PRO A 91 2.80 -15.94 -3.22
N ILE A 92 1.96 -15.05 -2.69
CA ILE A 92 1.92 -14.76 -1.24
C ILE A 92 1.47 -15.98 -0.46
N ALA A 93 0.45 -16.68 -0.92
CA ALA A 93 0.00 -17.89 -0.26
C ALA A 93 1.04 -19.01 -0.23
N ILE A 94 1.78 -19.18 -1.34
CA ILE A 94 2.91 -20.10 -1.39
C ILE A 94 3.96 -19.69 -0.35
N MET A 95 4.28 -18.40 -0.23
CA MET A 95 5.22 -17.90 0.76
C MET A 95 4.73 -18.19 2.19
N LEU A 96 3.50 -17.79 2.53
CA LEU A 96 2.92 -17.98 3.86
C LEU A 96 2.83 -19.46 4.24
N ARG A 97 2.46 -20.32 3.28
CA ARG A 97 2.48 -21.77 3.44
C ARG A 97 3.87 -22.28 3.81
N GLN A 98 4.91 -21.86 3.09
CA GLN A 98 6.29 -22.28 3.38
C GLN A 98 6.73 -21.77 4.76
N SER A 99 6.38 -20.53 5.12
CA SER A 99 6.68 -19.99 6.44
C SER A 99 6.03 -20.80 7.57
N LEU A 100 4.79 -21.26 7.41
CA LEU A 100 4.13 -22.14 8.39
C LEU A 100 4.84 -23.49 8.52
N ILE A 101 5.29 -24.08 7.41
CA ILE A 101 6.04 -25.35 7.43
C ILE A 101 7.40 -25.17 8.11
N GLU A 102 8.13 -24.11 7.78
CA GLU A 102 9.42 -23.79 8.39
C GLU A 102 9.27 -23.51 9.89
N LEU A 103 8.21 -22.82 10.30
CA LEU A 103 7.90 -22.58 11.71
C LEU A 103 7.55 -23.88 12.44
N ALA A 104 6.73 -24.74 11.85
CA ALA A 104 6.39 -26.04 12.43
C ALA A 104 7.63 -26.94 12.58
N ASN A 105 8.48 -26.99 11.57
CA ASN A 105 9.74 -27.73 11.62
C ASN A 105 10.70 -27.15 12.66
N SER A 106 10.76 -25.82 12.79
CA SER A 106 11.54 -25.16 13.84
C SER A 106 11.02 -25.52 15.22
N ARG A 107 9.69 -25.52 15.44
CA ARG A 107 9.09 -25.96 16.71
C ARG A 107 9.45 -27.41 17.04
N LEU A 108 9.38 -28.30 16.06
CA LEU A 108 9.75 -29.71 16.23
C LEU A 108 11.25 -29.89 16.51
N ALA A 109 12.11 -29.11 15.85
CA ALA A 109 13.56 -29.13 16.08
C ALA A 109 13.95 -28.48 17.42
N GLN A 110 13.16 -27.52 17.91
CA GLN A 110 13.37 -26.79 19.16
C GLN A 110 12.90 -27.53 20.41
N ASP A 111 12.22 -28.67 20.28
CA ASP A 111 11.87 -29.56 21.41
C ASP A 111 13.12 -30.23 22.04
N GLY A 112 14.32 -29.74 21.69
CA GLY A 112 15.61 -30.27 22.12
C GLY A 112 16.78 -29.28 22.28
N GLN A 113 16.56 -27.97 22.55
CA GLN A 113 17.54 -26.94 23.05
C GLN A 113 17.82 -25.73 22.10
N ALA A 114 17.23 -24.55 22.39
CA ALA A 114 17.74 -23.15 22.21
C ALA A 114 16.56 -22.13 22.22
N THR A 115 16.77 -20.88 22.68
CA THR A 115 15.70 -19.88 22.91
C THR A 115 15.09 -19.26 21.64
N LYS A 116 13.74 -19.17 21.60
CA LYS A 116 12.90 -18.88 20.41
C LYS A 116 13.19 -17.55 19.66
N MET A 117 13.78 -16.55 20.30
CA MET A 117 14.07 -15.26 19.64
C MET A 117 15.34 -15.28 18.77
N GLU A 118 16.39 -15.98 19.20
CA GLU A 118 17.70 -15.92 18.54
C GLU A 118 17.68 -16.57 17.15
N GLN A 119 16.84 -17.58 16.97
CA GLN A 119 16.70 -18.29 15.69
C GLN A 119 15.83 -17.54 14.67
N VAL A 120 14.78 -16.85 15.13
CA VAL A 120 14.00 -15.93 14.29
C VAL A 120 14.89 -14.77 13.82
N TYR A 121 15.75 -14.26 14.72
CA TYR A 121 16.72 -13.24 14.35
C TYR A 121 17.72 -13.74 13.30
N GLY A 122 18.25 -14.96 13.45
CA GLY A 122 19.18 -15.55 12.48
C GLY A 122 18.58 -15.78 11.08
N TYR A 123 17.30 -16.15 10.97
CA TYR A 123 16.66 -16.32 9.67
C TYR A 123 16.32 -14.98 9.00
N LEU A 124 15.80 -14.00 9.76
CA LEU A 124 15.48 -12.66 9.24
C LEU A 124 16.73 -11.89 8.83
N THR A 125 17.87 -12.12 9.49
CA THR A 125 19.17 -11.54 9.12
C THR A 125 19.97 -12.40 8.14
N GLY A 126 19.44 -13.58 7.80
CA GLY A 126 20.09 -14.56 6.94
C GLY A 126 19.95 -14.24 5.45
N PRO A 127 20.94 -14.62 4.62
CA PRO A 127 20.96 -14.29 3.18
C PRO A 127 19.79 -14.91 2.41
N ARG A 128 19.16 -15.95 2.96
CA ARG A 128 18.04 -16.66 2.31
C ARG A 128 16.72 -15.90 2.34
N PHE A 129 16.41 -15.22 3.45
CA PHE A 129 15.23 -14.35 3.51
C PHE A 129 15.45 -13.09 2.65
N ARG A 130 16.66 -12.53 2.71
CA ARG A 130 17.06 -11.35 1.94
C ARG A 130 16.90 -11.53 0.42
N HIS A 131 17.42 -12.62 -0.15
CA HIS A 131 17.29 -12.86 -1.60
C HIS A 131 15.83 -13.02 -2.05
N ARG A 132 14.93 -13.49 -1.18
CA ARG A 132 13.50 -13.60 -1.51
C ARG A 132 12.81 -12.25 -1.48
N VAL A 133 13.21 -11.35 -0.58
CA VAL A 133 12.70 -9.98 -0.54
C VAL A 133 13.23 -9.17 -1.72
N GLU A 134 14.51 -9.31 -2.08
CA GLU A 134 15.12 -8.57 -3.19
C GLU A 134 14.46 -8.89 -4.54
N ALA A 135 14.15 -10.16 -4.82
CA ALA A 135 13.44 -10.55 -6.05
C ALA A 135 12.01 -9.95 -6.15
N ILE A 136 11.40 -9.61 -5.01
CA ILE A 136 10.05 -9.03 -4.97
C ILE A 136 10.12 -7.50 -5.08
N VAL A 137 11.11 -6.87 -4.45
CA VAL A 137 11.36 -5.41 -4.56
C VAL A 137 11.69 -5.03 -6.01
N GLU A 138 12.41 -5.86 -6.74
CA GLU A 138 12.74 -5.61 -8.15
C GLU A 138 11.48 -5.49 -9.02
N LYS A 139 10.51 -6.39 -8.84
CA LYS A 139 9.23 -6.32 -9.57
C LYS A 139 8.36 -5.12 -9.15
N PHE A 140 8.59 -4.58 -7.96
CA PHE A 140 7.90 -3.38 -7.48
C PHE A 140 8.52 -2.09 -8.05
N SER A 141 9.84 -2.04 -8.21
CA SER A 141 10.54 -0.93 -8.87
C SER A 141 10.10 -0.76 -10.34
N ASP A 142 9.87 -1.85 -11.06
CA ASP A 142 9.33 -1.80 -12.43
C ASP A 142 7.98 -1.06 -12.49
N MET A 143 7.11 -1.24 -11.49
CA MET A 143 5.79 -0.60 -11.44
C MET A 143 5.86 0.89 -11.03
N GLN A 144 6.82 1.27 -10.17
CA GLN A 144 7.03 2.66 -9.75
C GLN A 144 7.56 3.53 -10.90
N GLU A 145 8.34 2.94 -11.81
CA GLU A 145 8.86 3.64 -12.98
C GLU A 145 7.74 4.05 -13.95
N ASP A 146 6.71 3.22 -14.10
CA ASP A 146 5.57 3.54 -14.95
C ASP A 146 4.72 4.68 -14.36
N LEU A 147 4.59 4.76 -13.03
CA LEU A 147 3.94 5.88 -12.34
C LEU A 147 4.72 7.21 -12.51
N ALA A 148 6.05 7.15 -12.56
CA ALA A 148 6.89 8.32 -12.80
C ALA A 148 6.70 8.90 -14.22
N LYS A 149 6.42 8.03 -15.20
CA LYS A 149 6.11 8.44 -16.58
C LYS A 149 4.78 9.21 -16.64
N GLU A 150 3.76 8.78 -15.89
CA GLU A 150 2.48 9.50 -15.83
C GLU A 150 2.60 10.88 -15.17
N ARG A 151 3.41 11.01 -14.09
CA ARG A 151 3.65 12.32 -13.45
C ARG A 151 4.30 13.31 -14.40
N LYS A 152 5.32 12.89 -15.14
CA LYS A 152 5.99 13.75 -16.16
C LYS A 152 5.02 14.22 -17.24
N ALA A 153 4.09 13.37 -17.68
CA ALA A 153 3.07 13.78 -18.64
C ALA A 153 2.13 14.85 -18.06
N THR A 154 1.78 14.73 -16.79
CA THR A 154 0.84 15.63 -16.10
C THR A 154 1.47 17.00 -15.79
N THR A 155 2.74 17.04 -15.35
CA THR A 155 3.46 18.30 -15.09
C THR A 155 3.59 19.14 -16.37
N ARG A 156 3.84 18.50 -17.52
CA ARG A 156 3.84 19.21 -18.82
C ARG A 156 2.48 19.86 -19.12
N LEU A 157 1.39 19.21 -18.72
CA LEU A 157 0.05 19.76 -18.92
C LEU A 157 -0.23 20.94 -17.99
N TRP A 158 0.29 20.93 -16.75
CA TRP A 158 0.17 22.06 -15.82
C TRP A 158 0.96 23.28 -16.27
N ALA A 159 2.22 23.11 -16.69
CA ALA A 159 3.02 24.21 -17.22
C ALA A 159 2.35 24.92 -18.40
N LYS A 160 1.68 24.14 -19.26
CA LYS A 160 0.88 24.70 -20.36
C LYS A 160 -0.27 25.59 -19.86
N ARG A 161 -0.93 25.24 -18.76
CA ARG A 161 -2.06 26.00 -18.21
C ARG A 161 -1.61 27.24 -17.43
N GLU A 162 -0.49 27.14 -16.74
CA GLU A 162 0.07 28.25 -15.98
C GLU A 162 0.54 29.39 -16.89
N ALA A 163 1.17 29.05 -18.02
CA ALA A 163 1.48 30.03 -19.06
C ALA A 163 0.22 30.76 -19.56
N GLN A 164 -0.93 30.07 -19.64
CA GLN A 164 -2.19 30.70 -20.04
C GLN A 164 -2.71 31.66 -18.96
N ILE A 165 -2.53 31.34 -17.69
CA ILE A 165 -2.94 32.19 -16.56
C ILE A 165 -2.06 33.45 -16.51
N GLN A 166 -0.74 33.29 -16.68
CA GLN A 166 0.20 34.41 -16.64
C GLN A 166 -0.10 35.46 -17.70
N VAL A 167 -0.45 35.03 -18.93
CA VAL A 167 -0.88 35.93 -20.01
C VAL A 167 -2.08 36.79 -19.58
N VAL A 168 -3.01 36.24 -18.80
CA VAL A 168 -4.19 36.98 -18.31
C VAL A 168 -3.81 37.99 -17.21
N ILE A 169 -2.86 37.66 -16.34
CA ILE A 169 -2.36 38.55 -15.29
C ILE A 169 -1.64 39.76 -15.91
N GLU A 170 -0.75 39.52 -16.86
CA GLU A 170 -0.02 40.58 -17.57
C GLU A 170 -0.96 41.53 -18.28
N ALA A 171 -2.00 41.00 -18.94
CA ALA A 171 -3.04 41.83 -19.55
C ALA A 171 -3.76 42.71 -18.51
N THR A 172 -3.97 42.19 -17.30
CA THR A 172 -4.65 42.92 -16.22
C THR A 172 -3.75 44.01 -15.61
N VAL A 173 -2.47 43.75 -15.39
CA VAL A 173 -1.49 44.73 -14.89
C VAL A 173 -1.20 45.83 -15.91
N GLY A 174 -1.07 45.48 -17.19
CA GLY A 174 -0.91 46.44 -18.28
C GLY A 174 -2.04 47.46 -18.30
N MET A 175 -3.29 46.99 -18.14
CA MET A 175 -4.47 47.85 -18.02
C MET A 175 -4.40 48.81 -16.82
N TYR A 176 -3.82 48.39 -15.68
CA TYR A 176 -3.61 49.27 -14.51
C TYR A 176 -2.55 50.35 -14.79
N GLY A 177 -1.45 50.00 -15.47
CA GLY A 177 -0.44 50.95 -15.91
C GLY A 177 -0.99 52.00 -16.88
N ASP A 178 -1.80 51.56 -17.85
CA ASP A 178 -2.51 52.46 -18.77
C ASP A 178 -3.41 53.44 -18.00
N LEU A 179 -4.18 52.95 -17.03
CA LEU A 179 -5.05 53.78 -16.19
C LEU A 179 -4.28 54.79 -15.32
N GLN A 180 -3.15 54.39 -14.71
CA GLN A 180 -2.28 55.31 -13.96
C GLN A 180 -1.64 56.39 -14.84
N GLY A 181 -1.22 56.04 -16.06
CA GLY A 181 -0.68 56.99 -17.03
C GLY A 181 -1.70 58.03 -17.47
N ILE A 182 -2.98 57.65 -17.59
CA ILE A 182 -4.08 58.54 -17.94
C ILE A 182 -4.52 59.42 -16.75
N ALA A 183 -4.56 58.88 -15.53
CA ALA A 183 -5.14 59.56 -14.36
C ALA A 183 -4.15 60.36 -13.48
N GLY A 184 -2.84 60.14 -13.61
CA GLY A 184 -1.81 60.78 -12.76
C GLY A 184 -1.78 60.22 -11.32
N LYS A 185 -0.79 60.65 -10.52
CA LYS A 185 -0.32 60.06 -9.23
C LYS A 185 -1.32 60.07 -8.05
N VAL A 186 -2.61 60.06 -8.31
CA VAL A 186 -3.67 59.99 -7.30
C VAL A 186 -4.65 58.89 -7.69
N MET A 187 -4.29 57.64 -7.42
CA MET A 187 -5.28 56.58 -7.35
C MET A 187 -4.95 55.71 -6.13
N GLN A 188 -5.85 55.77 -5.15
CA GLN A 188 -5.83 54.95 -3.95
C GLN A 188 -5.89 53.46 -4.33
N GLU A 189 -5.09 52.66 -3.63
CA GLU A 189 -4.99 51.21 -3.77
C GLU A 189 -6.37 50.56 -3.68
N ILE A 190 -6.73 49.78 -4.69
CA ILE A 190 -7.94 48.95 -4.68
C ILE A 190 -7.58 47.68 -3.90
N GLU A 191 -7.96 47.64 -2.61
CA GLU A 191 -7.84 46.45 -1.77
C GLU A 191 -8.54 45.24 -2.44
N GLY A 192 -7.75 44.23 -2.80
CA GLY A 192 -8.22 42.98 -3.41
C GLY A 192 -7.45 42.54 -4.67
N LEU A 193 -6.77 43.47 -5.34
CA LEU A 193 -5.87 43.17 -6.47
C LEU A 193 -4.41 43.03 -6.04
N ASP A 194 -4.04 43.59 -4.89
CA ASP A 194 -2.68 43.50 -4.32
C ASP A 194 -2.29 42.05 -3.92
N VAL A 195 -3.29 41.21 -3.63
CA VAL A 195 -3.11 39.79 -3.29
C VAL A 195 -2.51 38.98 -4.44
N LEU A 196 -2.77 39.36 -5.70
CA LEU A 196 -2.22 38.70 -6.88
C LEU A 196 -0.74 39.06 -7.13
N ALA A 197 -0.26 40.17 -6.57
CA ALA A 197 1.12 40.62 -6.75
C ALA A 197 2.11 39.97 -5.77
N ILE A 198 1.66 39.58 -4.57
CA ILE A 198 2.52 39.05 -3.49
C ILE A 198 2.81 37.55 -3.65
N GLU A 199 1.95 36.76 -4.31
CA GLU A 199 2.20 35.31 -4.50
C GLU A 199 3.29 34.98 -5.54
N ALA A 200 3.85 35.97 -6.24
CA ALA A 200 4.95 35.79 -7.19
C ALA A 200 6.34 35.59 -6.53
N SER A 201 6.49 35.84 -5.22
CA SER A 201 7.74 35.62 -4.49
C SER A 201 7.64 34.42 -3.54
N TRP A 202 7.98 33.23 -4.01
CA TRP A 202 8.28 32.10 -3.12
C TRP A 202 9.67 32.30 -2.49
N PRO A 203 9.87 32.01 -1.19
CA PRO A 203 11.20 32.04 -0.58
C PRO A 203 12.00 30.83 -1.06
N GLU A 204 13.15 31.07 -1.69
CA GLU A 204 14.19 30.05 -1.90
C GLU A 204 14.65 29.54 -0.52
N THR A 205 14.52 28.23 -0.28
CA THR A 205 15.14 27.57 0.87
C THR A 205 16.49 27.00 0.44
N GLU A 206 17.54 27.37 1.18
CA GLU A 206 18.93 26.88 1.10
C GLU A 206 19.07 25.35 1.14
#